data_AF-A0A0J6VVM0-F1
#
_entry.id   AF-A0A0J6VVM0-F1
#
_cell.length_a   1.000
_cell.length_b   1.000
_cell.length_c   1.000
_cell.angle_alpha   90.00
_cell.angle_beta   90.00
_cell.angle_gamma   90.00
#
_symmetry.space_group_name_H-M   'P 1'
#
loop_
_entity.id
_entity.type
_entity.pdbx_description
1 polymer ?
#
loop_
_entity_poly.entity_id
_entity_poly.type
_entity_poly.pdbx_seq_one_letter_code
_entity_poly.pdbx_strand_id
1 'polypeptide(L)'
;MSDHPADPGPRRLSRRDALRYATAASALAGLGAAALSSGAPRAAAAAPTLIDFAARQIPAQDIRAAGHAGVVNYVSLSRPGSSFGAKPITLPYARALTAAGLVIVSNYQYGKPGGTAPSDFTRGYPGGIADARTAWQLHTAAGGGRSAPVFFTIDEDIDRNTWNTMALPWFRGINSVLGVQRTGVYGGIDVCQWAIADGVIGQSGIPGYRWAWQTRAWSGNRIHPAAVLYQRVVDTASNPGPLVGGMRVDVNDVMARDCGQWNFHQ
;
A
#
# COMPACT_ATOMS: atom_id res chain seq x y z
N MET A 1 -77.44 16.07 11.25
CA MET A 1 -77.72 17.41 10.70
C MET A 1 -76.39 18.15 10.69
N SER A 2 -75.82 18.31 9.49
CA SER A 2 -74.64 19.11 9.13
C SER A 2 -73.29 18.75 9.77
N ASP A 3 -72.61 17.76 9.18
CA ASP A 3 -71.15 17.61 9.26
C ASP A 3 -70.48 18.47 8.17
N HIS A 4 -69.50 19.27 8.56
CA HIS A 4 -68.58 20.00 7.67
C HIS A 4 -67.35 19.12 7.36
N PRO A 5 -66.81 19.16 6.13
CA PRO A 5 -65.68 18.32 5.74
C PRO A 5 -64.36 18.90 6.25
N ALA A 6 -63.54 18.02 6.82
CA ALA A 6 -62.13 18.25 7.11
C ALA A 6 -61.28 18.04 5.84
N ASP A 7 -60.36 18.97 5.61
CA ASP A 7 -59.40 19.04 4.52
C ASP A 7 -58.34 17.91 4.60
N PRO A 8 -58.16 17.06 3.57
CA PRO A 8 -57.05 16.11 3.54
C PRO A 8 -55.86 16.69 2.75
N GLY A 9 -54.79 16.99 3.48
CA GLY A 9 -53.49 17.38 2.93
C GLY A 9 -52.88 16.35 1.94
N PRO A 10 -51.82 16.76 1.21
CA PRO A 10 -51.37 16.07 0.01
C PRO A 10 -50.80 14.67 0.30
N ARG A 11 -51.35 13.67 -0.42
CA ARG A 11 -50.92 12.26 -0.41
C ARG A 11 -49.47 12.13 -0.89
N ARG A 12 -48.64 11.46 -0.08
CA ARG A 12 -47.31 10.97 -0.44
C ARG A 12 -47.42 9.88 -1.50
N LEU A 13 -46.88 10.13 -2.70
CA LEU A 13 -46.71 9.12 -3.74
C LEU A 13 -45.56 8.18 -3.37
N SER A 14 -45.85 6.88 -3.35
CA SER A 14 -44.88 5.81 -3.10
C SER A 14 -44.30 5.30 -4.41
N ARG A 15 -43.06 4.81 -4.38
CA ARG A 15 -42.21 4.38 -5.53
C ARG A 15 -42.79 3.28 -6.44
N ARG A 16 -44.02 2.83 -6.23
CA ARG A 16 -44.69 1.79 -7.02
C ARG A 16 -45.65 2.30 -8.11
N ASP A 17 -45.94 3.60 -8.16
CA ASP A 17 -46.82 4.18 -9.19
C ASP A 17 -46.08 4.70 -10.43
N ALA A 18 -44.74 4.73 -10.41
CA ALA A 18 -43.92 5.25 -11.50
C ALA A 18 -43.63 4.24 -12.65
N LEU A 19 -44.19 3.02 -12.59
CA LEU A 19 -43.84 1.94 -13.53
C LEU A 19 -45.03 1.44 -14.38
N ARG A 20 -45.98 2.32 -14.74
CA ARG A 20 -47.17 1.92 -15.53
C ARG A 20 -47.53 2.77 -16.75
N TYR A 21 -46.68 3.66 -17.23
CA TYR A 21 -46.89 4.31 -18.53
C TYR A 21 -45.67 4.17 -19.43
N ALA A 22 -45.55 2.99 -20.04
CA ALA A 22 -44.69 2.77 -21.19
C ALA A 22 -45.49 1.98 -22.24
N THR A 23 -46.39 2.64 -22.96
CA THR A 23 -46.86 2.17 -24.26
C THR A 23 -47.30 3.32 -25.17
N ALA A 24 -46.71 3.32 -26.37
CA ALA A 24 -47.15 3.86 -27.67
C ALA A 24 -47.25 5.39 -27.90
N ALA A 25 -46.41 5.93 -28.80
CA ALA A 25 -46.85 6.37 -30.14
C ALA A 25 -45.72 7.04 -30.97
N SER A 26 -45.57 6.56 -32.21
CA SER A 26 -45.36 7.28 -33.47
C SER A 26 -44.03 7.97 -33.83
N ALA A 27 -43.68 7.81 -35.10
CA ALA A 27 -42.44 8.19 -35.75
C ALA A 27 -42.50 9.54 -36.48
N LEU A 28 -41.28 10.03 -36.77
CA LEU A 28 -40.81 11.02 -37.76
C LEU A 28 -40.71 12.53 -37.41
N ALA A 29 -39.44 12.97 -37.54
CA ALA A 29 -38.91 14.25 -38.02
C ALA A 29 -38.89 15.49 -37.09
N GLY A 30 -37.66 15.90 -36.72
CA GLY A 30 -37.36 17.23 -36.18
C GLY A 30 -35.96 17.30 -35.57
N LEU A 31 -35.06 18.07 -36.18
CA LEU A 31 -33.70 18.30 -35.71
C LEU A 31 -33.64 18.90 -34.30
N GLY A 32 -32.62 18.51 -33.53
CA GLY A 32 -32.09 19.33 -32.44
C GLY A 32 -32.62 19.00 -31.03
N ALA A 33 -32.22 17.86 -30.48
CA ALA A 33 -32.14 17.70 -29.03
C ALA A 33 -30.71 17.29 -28.69
N ALA A 34 -29.92 18.24 -28.20
CA ALA A 34 -28.64 17.95 -27.56
C ALA A 34 -28.93 16.96 -26.43
N ALA A 35 -28.51 15.70 -26.60
CA ALA A 35 -28.54 14.72 -25.54
C ALA A 35 -27.63 15.25 -24.43
N LEU A 36 -28.23 15.80 -23.39
CA LEU A 36 -27.60 15.91 -22.08
C LEU A 36 -27.39 14.47 -21.61
N SER A 37 -26.32 13.84 -22.08
CA SER A 37 -25.76 12.68 -21.42
C SER A 37 -25.25 13.19 -20.07
N SER A 38 -26.13 13.22 -19.08
CA SER A 38 -25.76 13.23 -17.68
C SER A 38 -24.85 12.01 -17.50
N GLY A 39 -23.53 12.25 -17.57
CA GLY A 39 -22.53 11.23 -17.37
C GLY A 39 -22.75 10.67 -15.98
N ALA A 40 -23.37 9.49 -15.90
CA ALA A 40 -23.35 8.71 -14.69
C ALA A 40 -21.89 8.64 -14.23
N PRO A 41 -21.57 8.89 -12.95
CA PRO A 41 -20.20 8.80 -12.48
C PRO A 41 -19.69 7.42 -12.88
N ARG A 42 -18.65 7.39 -13.71
CA ARG A 42 -17.99 6.15 -14.08
C ARG A 42 -17.49 5.58 -12.76
N ALA A 43 -18.09 4.49 -12.30
CA ALA A 43 -17.63 3.77 -11.13
C ALA A 43 -16.17 3.40 -11.41
N ALA A 44 -15.23 4.16 -10.82
CA ALA A 44 -13.84 3.80 -10.82
C ALA A 44 -13.70 2.63 -9.84
N ALA A 45 -13.13 1.52 -10.29
CA ALA A 45 -12.74 0.46 -9.38
C ALA A 45 -11.82 1.07 -8.29
N ALA A 46 -12.01 0.66 -7.04
CA ALA A 46 -11.12 1.07 -5.96
C ALA A 46 -9.67 0.74 -6.35
N ALA A 47 -8.73 1.63 -5.99
CA ALA A 47 -7.32 1.39 -6.24
C ALA A 47 -6.89 0.04 -5.62
N PRO A 48 -6.01 -0.74 -6.26
CA PRO A 48 -5.51 -1.98 -5.70
C PRO A 48 -4.87 -1.73 -4.33
N THR A 49 -4.96 -2.72 -3.45
CA THR A 49 -4.30 -2.66 -2.13
C THR A 49 -3.35 -3.84 -1.96
N LEU A 50 -2.26 -3.58 -1.25
CA LEU A 50 -1.35 -4.61 -0.73
C LEU A 50 -1.47 -4.66 0.78
N ILE A 51 -1.25 -5.82 1.37
CA ILE A 51 -1.20 -5.97 2.83
C ILE A 51 0.22 -6.31 3.29
N ASP A 52 0.54 -5.92 4.51
CA ASP A 52 1.77 -6.34 5.16
C ASP A 52 1.49 -6.86 6.57
N PHE A 53 2.28 -7.86 6.96
CA PHE A 53 2.09 -8.63 8.19
C PHE A 53 3.37 -9.40 8.52
N ALA A 54 3.65 -9.55 9.82
CA ALA A 54 4.86 -10.22 10.30
C ALA A 54 4.60 -11.52 11.07
N ALA A 55 3.45 -11.64 11.75
CA ALA A 55 3.23 -12.68 12.76
C ALA A 55 3.32 -14.11 12.22
N ARG A 56 2.65 -14.41 11.11
CA ARG A 56 2.75 -15.69 10.38
C ARG A 56 2.34 -15.50 8.91
N GLN A 57 2.59 -16.49 8.06
CA GLN A 57 2.10 -16.46 6.69
C GLN A 57 0.58 -16.58 6.63
N ILE A 58 -0.05 -15.81 5.75
CA ILE A 58 -1.48 -15.92 5.41
C ILE A 58 -1.60 -16.75 4.12
N PRO A 59 -2.47 -17.76 4.05
CA PRO A 59 -2.71 -18.50 2.81
C PRO A 59 -3.04 -17.54 1.64
N ALA A 60 -2.42 -17.75 0.49
CA ALA A 60 -2.59 -16.87 -0.67
C ALA A 60 -4.06 -16.73 -1.12
N GLN A 61 -4.85 -17.79 -0.96
CA GLN A 61 -6.28 -17.75 -1.29
C GLN A 61 -7.08 -16.84 -0.36
N ASP A 62 -6.71 -16.75 0.92
CA ASP A 62 -7.39 -15.86 1.88
C ASP A 62 -7.11 -14.39 1.54
N ILE A 63 -5.87 -14.08 1.13
CA ILE A 63 -5.47 -12.74 0.70
C ILE A 63 -6.27 -12.32 -0.53
N ARG A 64 -6.35 -13.21 -1.53
CA ARG A 64 -7.12 -12.98 -2.75
C ARG A 64 -8.62 -12.86 -2.46
N ALA A 65 -9.18 -13.71 -1.61
CA ALA A 65 -10.60 -13.68 -1.23
C ALA A 65 -10.96 -12.39 -0.47
N ALA A 66 -10.02 -11.84 0.30
CA ALA A 66 -10.16 -10.53 0.94
C ALA A 66 -10.08 -9.34 -0.03
N GLY A 67 -9.80 -9.59 -1.33
CA GLY A 67 -9.79 -8.57 -2.37
C GLY A 67 -8.48 -7.77 -2.49
N HIS A 68 -7.41 -8.22 -1.82
CA HIS A 68 -6.09 -7.60 -1.96
C HIS A 68 -5.36 -8.10 -3.22
N ALA A 69 -4.60 -7.22 -3.84
CA ALA A 69 -3.85 -7.53 -5.06
C ALA A 69 -2.51 -8.22 -4.78
N GLY A 70 -2.03 -8.19 -3.54
CA GLY A 70 -0.77 -8.79 -3.16
C GLY A 70 -0.29 -8.40 -1.78
N VAL A 71 1.01 -8.56 -1.56
CA VAL A 71 1.66 -8.33 -0.27
C VAL A 71 2.90 -7.46 -0.39
N VAL A 72 3.16 -6.69 0.66
CA VAL A 72 4.52 -6.24 0.98
C VAL A 72 5.06 -7.21 2.03
N ASN A 73 6.16 -7.90 1.76
CA ASN A 73 6.65 -8.97 2.64
C ASN A 73 8.14 -8.85 2.95
N TYR A 74 8.52 -9.40 4.10
CA TYR A 74 9.79 -9.09 4.74
C TYR A 74 10.94 -9.94 4.18
N VAL A 75 11.99 -9.29 3.70
CA VAL A 75 13.30 -9.88 3.40
C VAL A 75 14.28 -9.60 4.55
N SER A 76 13.81 -9.79 5.78
CA SER A 76 14.58 -9.64 7.02
C SER A 76 14.29 -10.80 7.97
N LEU A 77 15.20 -11.04 8.92
CA LEU A 77 15.03 -12.08 9.95
C LEU A 77 14.24 -11.57 11.14
N SER A 78 13.79 -12.49 11.99
CA SER A 78 13.31 -12.15 13.34
C SER A 78 14.47 -11.60 14.18
N ARG A 79 14.22 -10.50 14.91
CA ARG A 79 15.16 -9.96 15.90
C ARG A 79 15.15 -10.80 17.18
N PRO A 80 16.18 -10.71 18.05
CA PRO A 80 16.26 -11.46 19.29
C PRO A 80 15.01 -11.30 20.15
N GLY A 81 14.51 -12.39 20.75
CA GLY A 81 13.29 -12.36 21.56
C GLY A 81 11.99 -12.22 20.77
N SER A 82 12.02 -12.28 19.43
CA SER A 82 10.82 -12.35 18.58
C SER A 82 10.84 -13.60 17.71
N SER A 83 9.66 -14.09 17.33
CA SER A 83 9.50 -15.22 16.41
C SER A 83 8.39 -14.89 15.42
N PHE A 84 8.76 -14.32 14.28
CA PHE A 84 7.84 -13.93 13.23
C PHE A 84 7.79 -15.00 12.14
N GLY A 85 6.62 -15.63 11.95
CA GLY A 85 6.42 -16.66 10.94
C GLY A 85 6.37 -16.15 9.49
N ALA A 86 6.32 -14.83 9.27
CA ALA A 86 6.41 -14.20 7.95
C ALA A 86 7.73 -13.43 7.72
N LYS A 87 8.72 -13.58 8.60
CA LYS A 87 10.05 -12.98 8.45
C LYS A 87 11.16 -14.05 8.49
N PRO A 88 11.82 -14.40 7.38
CA PRO A 88 11.66 -13.83 6.03
C PRO A 88 10.56 -14.51 5.20
N ILE A 89 10.19 -13.89 4.08
CA ILE A 89 9.51 -14.56 2.97
C ILE A 89 10.37 -15.73 2.46
N THR A 90 9.72 -16.83 2.06
CA THR A 90 10.38 -18.03 1.53
C THR A 90 9.96 -18.29 0.09
N LEU A 91 10.80 -19.00 -0.67
CA LEU A 91 10.49 -19.37 -2.05
C LEU A 91 9.17 -20.16 -2.19
N PRO A 92 8.85 -21.16 -1.33
CA PRO A 92 7.55 -21.82 -1.40
C PRO A 92 6.37 -20.86 -1.21
N TYR A 93 6.48 -19.91 -0.28
CA TYR A 93 5.42 -18.94 -0.04
C TYR A 93 5.27 -17.95 -1.19
N ALA A 94 6.38 -17.42 -1.72
CA ALA A 94 6.38 -16.55 -2.89
C ALA A 94 5.75 -17.23 -4.12
N ARG A 95 6.02 -18.52 -4.34
CA ARG A 95 5.38 -19.31 -5.39
C ARG A 95 3.88 -19.47 -5.17
N ALA A 96 3.44 -19.72 -3.95
CA ALA A 96 2.01 -19.82 -3.62
C ALA A 96 1.28 -18.49 -3.86
N LEU A 97 1.88 -17.36 -3.48
CA LEU A 97 1.35 -16.02 -3.75
C LEU A 97 1.23 -15.78 -5.27
N THR A 98 2.32 -16.01 -6.01
CA THR A 98 2.35 -15.83 -7.46
C THR A 98 1.33 -16.71 -8.18
N ALA A 99 1.21 -17.98 -7.78
CA ALA A 99 0.24 -18.92 -8.36
C ALA A 99 -1.22 -18.50 -8.10
N ALA A 100 -1.49 -17.78 -7.01
CA ALA A 100 -2.80 -17.20 -6.74
C ALA A 100 -3.07 -15.90 -7.54
N GLY A 101 -2.08 -15.38 -8.28
CA GLY A 101 -2.15 -14.12 -9.01
C GLY A 101 -1.82 -12.89 -8.18
N LEU A 102 -1.19 -13.07 -7.01
CA LEU A 102 -0.84 -11.98 -6.10
C LEU A 102 0.55 -11.42 -6.40
N VAL A 103 0.67 -10.09 -6.35
CA VAL A 103 1.97 -9.42 -6.48
C VAL A 103 2.74 -9.43 -5.15
N ILE A 104 4.07 -9.30 -5.24
CA ILE A 104 4.98 -9.31 -4.09
C ILE A 104 5.89 -8.09 -4.19
N VAL A 105 6.00 -7.33 -3.11
CA VAL A 105 6.96 -6.23 -2.93
C VAL A 105 7.84 -6.52 -1.72
N SER A 106 9.13 -6.20 -1.79
CA SER A 106 10.08 -6.49 -0.71
C SER A 106 10.20 -5.35 0.30
N ASN A 107 10.15 -5.69 1.58
CA ASN A 107 10.43 -4.79 2.70
C ASN A 107 11.57 -5.34 3.56
N TYR A 108 12.46 -4.48 4.04
CA TYR A 108 13.44 -4.81 5.06
C TYR A 108 13.16 -4.04 6.35
N GLN A 109 12.95 -4.79 7.44
CA GLN A 109 12.94 -4.29 8.80
C GLN A 109 13.36 -5.41 9.76
N TYR A 110 14.51 -5.25 10.40
CA TYR A 110 14.99 -6.15 11.44
C TYR A 110 14.73 -5.54 12.83
N GLY A 111 15.26 -4.34 13.04
CA GLY A 111 15.12 -3.55 14.25
C GLY A 111 13.70 -3.03 14.51
N LYS A 112 13.45 -2.57 15.74
CA LYS A 112 12.25 -1.82 16.11
C LYS A 112 12.59 -0.81 17.21
N PRO A 113 12.08 0.43 17.19
CA PRO A 113 12.29 1.38 18.28
C PRO A 113 11.85 0.76 19.62
N GLY A 114 12.68 0.92 20.66
CA GLY A 114 12.44 0.35 21.99
C GLY A 114 12.46 -1.19 22.07
N GLY A 115 12.84 -1.87 20.99
CA GLY A 115 12.97 -3.33 20.95
C GLY A 115 14.33 -3.84 21.44
N THR A 116 14.49 -5.17 21.40
CA THR A 116 15.75 -5.88 21.68
C THR A 116 16.85 -5.60 20.64
N ALA A 117 16.46 -5.14 19.46
CA ALA A 117 17.34 -4.58 18.44
C ALA A 117 16.79 -3.19 18.07
N PRO A 118 17.60 -2.12 18.19
CA PRO A 118 17.16 -0.77 17.85
C PRO A 118 16.88 -0.64 16.35
N SER A 119 16.25 0.46 15.96
CA SER A 119 15.93 0.75 14.55
C SER A 119 17.17 0.67 13.65
N ASP A 120 16.99 0.06 12.47
CA ASP A 120 18.12 -0.35 11.63
C ASP A 120 19.03 0.81 11.22
N PHE A 121 18.42 1.97 10.94
CA PHE A 121 19.12 3.18 10.52
C PHE A 121 20.13 3.72 11.56
N THR A 122 19.97 3.39 12.84
CA THR A 122 20.88 3.87 13.90
C THR A 122 22.28 3.25 13.80
N ARG A 123 22.46 2.23 12.96
CA ARG A 123 23.76 1.62 12.65
C ARG A 123 24.55 2.36 11.56
N GLY A 124 23.98 3.44 11.00
CA GLY A 124 24.64 4.30 10.02
C GLY A 124 25.16 3.55 8.80
N TYR A 125 26.22 4.08 8.18
CA TYR A 125 26.76 3.55 6.91
C TYR A 125 27.16 2.05 6.97
N PRO A 126 27.91 1.56 7.97
CA PRO A 126 28.25 0.14 8.06
C PRO A 126 27.00 -0.74 8.24
N GLY A 127 26.02 -0.26 9.00
CA GLY A 127 24.71 -0.92 9.15
C GLY A 127 24.00 -1.07 7.82
N GLY A 128 23.98 -0.02 7.00
CA GLY A 128 23.31 -0.03 5.71
C GLY A 128 23.90 -1.05 4.75
N ILE A 129 25.22 -1.22 4.75
CA ILE A 129 25.89 -2.27 3.97
C ILE A 129 25.45 -3.67 4.44
N ALA A 130 25.45 -3.91 5.75
CA ALA A 130 25.07 -5.20 6.32
C ALA A 130 23.61 -5.53 5.97
N ASP A 131 22.71 -4.56 6.12
CA ASP A 131 21.28 -4.73 5.90
C ASP A 131 20.96 -4.97 4.45
N ALA A 132 21.59 -4.21 3.55
CA ALA A 132 21.44 -4.41 2.12
C ALA A 132 21.90 -5.80 1.66
N ARG A 133 23.02 -6.29 2.21
CA ARG A 133 23.50 -7.65 1.90
C ARG A 133 22.52 -8.72 2.38
N THR A 134 22.03 -8.60 3.62
CA THR A 134 21.03 -9.53 4.15
C THR A 134 19.72 -9.47 3.36
N ALA A 135 19.22 -8.25 3.09
CA ALA A 135 18.01 -8.03 2.31
C ALA A 135 18.11 -8.69 0.94
N TRP A 136 19.22 -8.47 0.22
CA TRP A 136 19.40 -9.00 -1.12
C TRP A 136 19.57 -10.52 -1.15
N GLN A 137 20.29 -11.07 -0.17
CA GLN A 137 20.41 -12.52 -0.01
C GLN A 137 19.03 -13.17 0.17
N LEU A 138 18.21 -12.62 1.08
CA LEU A 138 16.87 -13.16 1.38
C LEU A 138 15.89 -12.94 0.22
N HIS A 139 15.93 -11.77 -0.40
CA HIS A 139 15.16 -11.45 -1.61
C HIS A 139 15.45 -12.46 -2.73
N THR A 140 16.73 -12.67 -3.05
CA THR A 140 17.16 -13.61 -4.10
C THR A 140 16.78 -15.05 -3.73
N ALA A 141 16.98 -15.46 -2.48
CA ALA A 141 16.64 -16.81 -2.01
C ALA A 141 15.14 -17.11 -2.10
N ALA A 142 14.29 -16.09 -1.98
CA ALA A 142 12.84 -16.22 -2.14
C ALA A 142 12.36 -16.16 -3.62
N GLY A 143 13.28 -15.98 -4.57
CA GLY A 143 12.96 -15.85 -6.00
C GLY A 143 12.55 -14.43 -6.40
N GLY A 144 13.01 -13.42 -5.66
CA GLY A 144 12.76 -12.01 -5.96
C GLY A 144 13.30 -11.55 -7.32
N GLY A 145 12.61 -10.58 -7.91
CA GLY A 145 12.97 -10.01 -9.21
C GLY A 145 14.31 -9.27 -9.18
N ARG A 146 15.18 -9.50 -10.17
CA ARG A 146 16.60 -9.04 -10.17
C ARG A 146 16.75 -7.52 -10.19
N SER A 147 15.72 -6.81 -10.63
CA SER A 147 15.68 -5.34 -10.65
C SER A 147 14.70 -4.75 -9.64
N ALA A 148 14.01 -5.57 -8.85
CA ALA A 148 12.97 -5.11 -7.93
C ALA A 148 13.60 -4.33 -6.77
N PRO A 149 12.96 -3.22 -6.33
CA PRO A 149 13.44 -2.49 -5.17
C PRO A 149 13.14 -3.24 -3.86
N VAL A 150 13.95 -2.98 -2.85
CA VAL A 150 13.65 -3.30 -1.45
C VAL A 150 13.37 -2.00 -0.71
N PHE A 151 12.23 -1.93 -0.03
CA PHE A 151 11.88 -0.80 0.84
C PHE A 151 12.54 -0.99 2.20
N PHE A 152 13.46 -0.10 2.56
CA PHE A 152 14.13 -0.11 3.86
C PHE A 152 13.37 0.77 4.84
N THR A 153 13.03 0.19 6.00
CA THR A 153 12.08 0.76 6.95
C THR A 153 12.74 1.70 7.96
N ILE A 154 12.19 2.92 8.08
CA ILE A 154 12.32 3.80 9.25
C ILE A 154 10.97 3.76 9.98
N ASP A 155 10.89 2.94 11.04
CA ASP A 155 9.65 2.63 11.78
C ASP A 155 9.40 3.58 12.97
N GLU A 156 9.75 4.85 12.84
CA GLU A 156 9.52 5.88 13.85
C GLU A 156 9.53 7.29 13.24
N ASP A 157 8.98 8.25 13.98
CA ASP A 157 9.03 9.67 13.62
C ASP A 157 10.42 10.24 13.95
N ILE A 158 11.17 10.62 12.92
CA ILE A 158 12.54 11.16 13.07
C ILE A 158 12.61 12.59 12.60
N ASP A 159 13.44 13.39 13.27
CA ASP A 159 13.70 14.77 12.87
C ASP A 159 14.78 14.85 11.75
N ARG A 160 14.93 16.06 11.18
CA ARG A 160 15.89 16.31 10.09
C ARG A 160 17.34 16.08 10.55
N ASN A 161 17.64 16.30 11.82
CA ASN A 161 18.97 16.05 12.36
C ASN A 161 19.28 14.54 12.34
N THR A 162 18.39 13.72 12.88
CA THR A 162 18.47 12.26 12.88
C THR A 162 18.55 11.71 11.46
N TRP A 163 17.78 12.27 10.53
CA TRP A 163 17.92 11.95 9.11
C TRP A 163 19.35 12.22 8.61
N ASN A 164 19.86 13.43 8.79
CA ASN A 164 21.17 13.84 8.27
C ASN A 164 22.32 13.04 8.90
N THR A 165 22.26 12.76 10.20
CA THR A 165 23.39 12.18 10.94
C THR A 165 23.37 10.66 10.96
N MET A 166 22.21 10.01 10.82
CA MET A 166 22.07 8.55 10.93
C MET A 166 21.45 7.93 9.68
N ALA A 167 20.23 8.34 9.32
CA ALA A 167 19.49 7.66 8.26
C ALA A 167 20.09 7.86 6.86
N LEU A 168 20.53 9.07 6.54
CA LEU A 168 21.17 9.38 5.25
C LEU A 168 22.48 8.60 5.06
N PRO A 169 23.42 8.54 6.03
CA PRO A 169 24.55 7.62 5.98
C PRO A 169 24.16 6.15 5.82
N TRP A 170 23.12 5.68 6.51
CA TRP A 170 22.61 4.31 6.37
C TRP A 170 22.12 4.02 4.95
N PHE A 171 21.29 4.90 4.37
CA PHE A 171 20.85 4.79 2.98
C PHE A 171 22.01 4.84 1.98
N ARG A 172 23.06 5.64 2.24
CA ARG A 172 24.28 5.62 1.42
C ARG A 172 25.01 4.29 1.49
N GLY A 173 25.06 3.64 2.66
CA GLY A 173 25.59 2.30 2.81
C GLY A 173 24.78 1.27 2.03
N ILE A 174 23.45 1.34 2.10
CA ILE A 174 22.53 0.50 1.30
C ILE A 174 22.81 0.67 -0.20
N ASN A 175 22.91 1.93 -0.65
CA ASN A 175 23.16 2.26 -2.04
C ASN A 175 24.53 1.79 -2.56
N SER A 176 25.54 1.68 -1.70
CA SER A 176 26.83 1.09 -2.10
C SER A 176 26.75 -0.41 -2.45
N VAL A 177 25.68 -1.10 -2.02
CA VAL A 177 25.45 -2.52 -2.29
C VAL A 177 24.40 -2.70 -3.39
N LEU A 178 23.24 -2.06 -3.26
CA LEU A 178 22.10 -2.26 -4.17
C LEU A 178 22.04 -1.23 -5.29
N GLY A 179 22.67 -0.07 -5.14
CA GLY A 179 22.44 1.08 -5.99
C GLY A 179 21.06 1.70 -5.76
N VAL A 180 20.95 3.01 -6.04
CA VAL A 180 19.75 3.81 -5.78
C VAL A 180 18.49 3.20 -6.42
N GLN A 181 18.57 2.66 -7.64
CA GLN A 181 17.40 2.16 -8.34
C GLN A 181 16.74 0.91 -7.73
N ARG A 182 17.43 0.21 -6.83
CA ARG A 182 16.86 -0.93 -6.06
C ARG A 182 16.59 -0.56 -4.59
N THR A 183 16.74 0.70 -4.23
CA THR A 183 16.54 1.18 -2.86
C THR A 183 15.24 1.96 -2.79
N GLY A 184 14.33 1.49 -1.95
CA GLY A 184 13.15 2.24 -1.51
C GLY A 184 13.20 2.55 -0.03
N VAL A 185 12.31 3.43 0.41
CA VAL A 185 12.14 3.80 1.82
C VAL A 185 10.71 3.57 2.26
N TYR A 186 10.54 2.99 3.45
CA TYR A 186 9.31 3.11 4.23
C TYR A 186 9.51 4.12 5.36
N GLY A 187 8.53 5.01 5.56
CA GLY A 187 8.56 5.97 6.66
C GLY A 187 7.46 7.03 6.59
N GLY A 188 7.56 8.04 7.45
CA GLY A 188 6.69 9.20 7.44
C GLY A 188 6.91 10.08 6.20
N ILE A 189 6.01 11.04 5.97
CA ILE A 189 6.08 11.93 4.81
C ILE A 189 7.40 12.70 4.71
N ASP A 190 7.93 13.19 5.83
CA ASP A 190 9.16 13.98 5.84
C ASP A 190 10.37 13.09 5.48
N VAL A 191 10.42 11.85 5.97
CA VAL A 191 11.40 10.83 5.55
C VAL A 191 11.33 10.57 4.05
N CYS A 192 10.13 10.37 3.49
CA CYS A 192 9.97 10.19 2.04
C CYS A 192 10.47 11.41 1.26
N GLN A 193 10.11 12.63 1.70
CA GLN A 193 10.53 13.87 1.06
C GLN A 193 12.05 14.03 1.09
N TRP A 194 12.68 13.75 2.23
CA TRP A 194 14.13 13.85 2.39
C TRP A 194 14.88 12.80 1.57
N ALA A 195 14.42 11.56 1.55
CA ALA A 195 15.01 10.49 0.74
C ALA A 195 15.00 10.83 -0.76
N ILE A 196 13.91 11.46 -1.24
CA ILE A 196 13.78 11.93 -2.62
C ILE A 196 14.73 13.10 -2.88
N ALA A 197 14.74 14.11 -2.00
CA ALA A 197 15.56 15.30 -2.15
C ALA A 197 17.07 14.99 -2.13
N ASP A 198 17.49 14.06 -1.27
CA ASP A 198 18.88 13.64 -1.13
C ASP A 198 19.27 12.56 -2.17
N GLY A 199 18.35 12.15 -3.05
CA GLY A 199 18.62 11.26 -4.18
C GLY A 199 19.01 9.83 -3.80
N VAL A 200 18.54 9.35 -2.64
CA VAL A 200 18.95 8.04 -2.10
C VAL A 200 17.96 6.91 -2.35
N ILE A 201 16.82 7.19 -2.99
CA ILE A 201 15.85 6.18 -3.43
C ILE A 201 15.59 6.26 -4.94
N GLY A 202 15.27 5.11 -5.52
CA GLY A 202 15.04 4.96 -6.95
C GLY A 202 13.69 5.49 -7.44
N GLN A 203 13.46 5.32 -8.74
CA GLN A 203 12.27 5.76 -9.43
C GLN A 203 11.45 4.60 -9.98
N SER A 204 10.14 4.77 -9.97
CA SER A 204 9.21 3.88 -10.66
C SER A 204 9.36 3.95 -12.17
N GLY A 205 8.96 2.89 -12.88
CA GLY A 205 8.68 2.95 -14.31
C GLY A 205 7.54 3.92 -14.67
N ILE A 206 6.83 4.46 -13.68
CA ILE A 206 5.85 5.54 -13.85
C ILE A 206 6.50 6.90 -13.55
N PRO A 207 6.56 7.82 -14.53
CA PRO A 207 7.09 9.16 -14.33
C PRO A 207 6.45 9.87 -13.14
N GLY A 208 7.28 10.58 -12.37
CA GLY A 208 6.86 11.32 -11.18
C GLY A 208 6.84 10.49 -9.88
N TYR A 209 6.92 9.16 -9.96
CA TYR A 209 6.92 8.30 -8.79
C TYR A 209 8.34 7.86 -8.37
N ARG A 210 8.49 7.59 -7.07
CA ARG A 210 9.71 7.19 -6.40
C ARG A 210 9.43 5.97 -5.53
N TRP A 211 10.46 5.19 -5.21
CA TRP A 211 10.34 4.05 -4.27
C TRP A 211 10.12 4.52 -2.82
N ALA A 212 9.10 5.32 -2.60
CA ALA A 212 8.64 5.80 -1.32
C ALA A 212 7.33 5.07 -0.97
N TRP A 213 7.37 4.36 0.15
CA TRP A 213 6.23 3.75 0.80
C TRP A 213 5.92 4.54 2.08
N GLN A 214 4.91 5.39 2.02
CA GLN A 214 4.62 6.32 3.10
C GLN A 214 3.63 5.72 4.09
N THR A 215 3.82 5.90 5.40
CA THR A 215 2.82 5.54 6.41
C THR A 215 2.01 6.72 6.92
N ARG A 216 0.73 6.48 7.24
CA ARG A 216 -0.13 7.44 7.93
C ARG A 216 0.38 7.81 9.33
N ALA A 217 1.05 6.88 10.03
CA ALA A 217 1.41 7.01 11.44
C ALA A 217 2.13 8.33 11.78
N TRP A 218 3.01 8.79 10.89
CA TRP A 218 3.82 10.00 11.06
C TRP A 218 3.62 11.01 9.92
N SER A 219 2.43 11.00 9.30
CA SER A 219 2.12 11.87 8.15
C SER A 219 0.89 12.76 8.35
N GLY A 220 0.11 12.50 9.40
CA GLY A 220 -1.21 13.12 9.56
C GLY A 220 -2.10 12.79 8.35
N ASN A 221 -2.63 13.83 7.70
CA ASN A 221 -3.50 13.70 6.51
C ASN A 221 -2.76 13.98 5.18
N ARG A 222 -1.42 14.14 5.22
CA ARG A 222 -0.63 14.47 4.04
C ARG A 222 -0.19 13.20 3.32
N ILE A 223 -0.17 13.22 1.98
CA ILE A 223 0.37 12.15 1.14
C ILE A 223 1.33 12.78 0.12
N HIS A 224 2.55 12.26 0.04
CA HIS A 224 3.55 12.73 -0.91
C HIS A 224 3.18 12.26 -2.32
N PRO A 225 3.08 13.16 -3.32
CA PRO A 225 2.56 12.81 -4.65
C PRO A 225 3.43 11.81 -5.42
N ALA A 226 4.71 11.69 -5.05
CA ALA A 226 5.63 10.74 -5.65
C ALA A 226 5.65 9.34 -4.98
N ALA A 227 4.90 9.11 -3.90
CA ALA A 227 4.89 7.82 -3.21
C ALA A 227 4.22 6.75 -4.09
N VAL A 228 4.80 5.54 -4.16
CA VAL A 228 4.23 4.40 -4.89
C VAL A 228 3.28 3.56 -4.04
N LEU A 229 3.41 3.66 -2.71
CA LEU A 229 2.58 2.97 -1.73
C LEU A 229 2.24 3.92 -0.58
N TYR A 230 1.02 3.79 -0.04
CA TYR A 230 0.59 4.51 1.16
C TYR A 230 -0.06 3.56 2.16
N GLN A 231 0.57 3.33 3.32
CA GLN A 231 0.01 2.55 4.43
C GLN A 231 -1.08 3.37 5.12
N ARG A 232 -2.32 3.18 4.67
CA ARG A 232 -3.51 3.90 5.17
C ARG A 232 -4.01 3.32 6.48
N VAL A 233 -3.90 2.01 6.66
CA VAL A 233 -4.29 1.29 7.89
C VAL A 233 -3.05 0.73 8.55
N VAL A 234 -2.81 1.17 9.78
CA VAL A 234 -1.77 0.64 10.68
C VAL A 234 -2.49 -0.09 11.80
N ASP A 235 -2.32 -1.41 11.89
CA ASP A 235 -2.92 -2.28 12.90
C ASP A 235 -2.37 -1.92 14.28
N THR A 236 -3.26 -1.40 15.10
CA THR A 236 -2.99 -1.07 16.50
C THR A 236 -4.20 -1.44 17.34
N ALA A 237 -4.05 -1.45 18.66
CA ALA A 237 -5.19 -1.70 19.56
C ALA A 237 -6.33 -0.68 19.36
N SER A 238 -6.00 0.58 19.07
CA SER A 238 -6.95 1.68 18.88
C SER A 238 -7.45 1.84 17.44
N ASN A 239 -6.72 1.33 16.46
CA ASN A 239 -7.09 1.31 15.05
C ASN A 239 -6.78 -0.07 14.47
N PRO A 240 -7.61 -1.08 14.76
CA PRO A 240 -7.32 -2.45 14.35
C PRO A 240 -7.41 -2.61 12.84
N GLY A 241 -6.45 -3.34 12.26
CA GLY A 241 -6.47 -3.75 10.87
C GLY A 241 -7.60 -4.74 10.57
N PRO A 242 -8.01 -4.88 9.29
CA PRO A 242 -8.98 -5.89 8.90
C PRO A 242 -8.44 -7.31 9.13
N LEU A 243 -9.35 -8.26 9.35
CA LEU A 243 -8.99 -9.67 9.46
C LEU A 243 -8.85 -10.31 8.07
N VAL A 244 -7.68 -10.87 7.79
CA VAL A 244 -7.39 -11.68 6.60
C VAL A 244 -6.78 -13.00 7.05
N GLY A 245 -7.39 -14.13 6.69
CA GLY A 245 -6.94 -15.46 7.15
C GLY A 245 -6.85 -15.58 8.68
N GLY A 246 -7.74 -14.89 9.41
CA GLY A 246 -7.78 -14.86 10.87
C GLY A 246 -6.72 -13.99 11.55
N MET A 247 -6.06 -13.08 10.82
CA MET A 247 -5.10 -12.13 11.39
C MET A 247 -5.40 -10.70 11.00
N ARG A 248 -5.11 -9.77 11.90
CA ARG A 248 -5.09 -8.35 11.55
C ARG A 248 -3.86 -8.04 10.71
N VAL A 249 -4.04 -7.18 9.72
CA VAL A 249 -3.01 -6.80 8.77
C VAL A 249 -3.01 -5.29 8.57
N ASP A 250 -1.87 -4.76 8.19
CA ASP A 250 -1.75 -3.41 7.67
C ASP A 250 -2.25 -3.35 6.23
N VAL A 251 -2.79 -2.20 5.80
CA VAL A 251 -3.33 -2.02 4.43
C VAL A 251 -2.68 -0.84 3.74
N ASN A 252 -2.15 -1.12 2.55
CA ASN A 252 -1.40 -0.21 1.71
C ASN A 252 -2.15 0.07 0.41
N ASP A 253 -2.45 1.32 0.12
CA ASP A 253 -3.00 1.75 -1.16
C ASP A 253 -1.88 1.79 -2.21
N VAL A 254 -2.13 1.22 -3.39
CA VAL A 254 -1.20 1.26 -4.53
C VAL A 254 -1.39 2.58 -5.29
N MET A 255 -0.37 3.42 -5.26
CA MET A 255 -0.41 4.77 -5.84
C MET A 255 0.12 4.82 -7.27
N ALA A 256 0.97 3.86 -7.65
CA ALA A 256 1.51 3.73 -9.00
C ALA A 256 1.37 2.29 -9.52
N ARG A 257 1.09 2.13 -10.82
CA ARG A 257 0.97 0.79 -11.43
C ARG A 257 2.24 -0.05 -11.26
N ASP A 258 3.40 0.60 -11.21
CA ASP A 258 4.67 0.00 -10.85
C ASP A 258 5.07 0.52 -9.48
N CYS A 259 4.80 -0.32 -8.48
CA CYS A 259 5.10 -0.07 -7.07
C CYS A 259 6.29 -0.88 -6.57
N GLY A 260 7.09 -1.45 -7.50
CA GLY A 260 8.23 -2.30 -7.19
C GLY A 260 7.91 -3.80 -7.11
N GLN A 261 6.78 -4.22 -7.70
CA GLN A 261 6.37 -5.62 -7.65
C GLN A 261 7.28 -6.55 -8.47
N TRP A 262 7.65 -7.70 -7.90
CA TRP A 262 8.67 -8.59 -8.47
C TRP A 262 8.43 -9.01 -9.93
N ASN A 263 7.17 -9.22 -10.32
CA ASN A 263 6.81 -9.66 -11.67
C ASN A 263 7.05 -8.61 -12.76
N PHE A 264 7.27 -7.34 -12.41
CA PHE A 264 7.67 -6.29 -13.37
C PHE A 264 9.18 -6.11 -13.48
N HIS A 265 9.95 -6.76 -12.60
CA HIS A 265 11.35 -6.47 -12.36
C HIS A 265 12.21 -7.74 -12.39
N GLN A 266 12.06 -8.57 -13.44
CA GLN A 266 12.79 -9.83 -13.61
C GLN A 266 14.30 -9.64 -13.84
#